data_AF-A0AAJ1AIN9-F1
#
_entry.id   AF-A0AAJ1AIN9-F1
#
_cell.length_a   1.000
_cell.length_b   1.000
_cell.length_c   1.000
_cell.angle_alpha   90.00
_cell.angle_beta   90.00
_cell.angle_gamma   90.00
#
_symmetry.space_group_name_H-M   'P 1'
#
loop_
_entity.id
_entity.type
_entity.pdbx_description
1 polymer ?
#
loop_
_entity_poly.entity_id
_entity_poly.type
_entity_poly.pdbx_seq_one_letter_code
_entity_poly.pdbx_strand_id
1 'polypeptide(L)' 'MPTPEELKEEEKKLRQLQLVVSLTMSTISQTTLSLEEASKMVTATRELALRLFPGKELAFDLIYQPRFRRLLAERFRLH' A
#
# COMPACT_ATOMS: atom_id res chain seq x y z
N MET A 1 6.98 -15.87 -22.92
CA MET A 1 5.80 -15.04 -22.59
C MET A 1 5.06 -15.72 -21.45
N PRO A 2 4.47 -14.96 -20.51
CA PRO A 2 3.72 -15.55 -19.41
C PRO A 2 2.50 -16.33 -19.93
N THR A 3 2.17 -17.42 -19.25
CA THR A 3 0.98 -18.24 -19.56
C THR A 3 -0.30 -17.55 -19.10
N PRO A 4 -1.48 -17.93 -19.64
CA PRO A 4 -2.76 -17.40 -19.18
C PRO A 4 -3.02 -17.60 -17.67
N GLU A 5 -2.48 -18.65 -17.07
CA GLU A 5 -2.59 -18.89 -15.62
C GLU A 5 -1.70 -17.94 -14.82
N GLU A 6 -0.46 -17.71 -15.26
CA GLU A 6 0.45 -16.74 -14.64
C GLU A 6 -0.12 -15.32 -14.69
N LEU A 7 -0.75 -14.93 -15.80
CA LEU A 7 -1.44 -13.64 -15.94
C LEU A 7 -2.61 -13.51 -14.96
N LYS A 8 -3.43 -14.56 -14.80
CA LYS A 8 -4.55 -14.55 -13.83
C LYS A 8 -4.08 -14.42 -12.40
N GLU A 9 -3.00 -15.11 -12.03
CA GLU A 9 -2.41 -15.00 -10.69
C GLU A 9 -1.79 -13.62 -10.44
N GLU A 10 -1.13 -13.03 -11.45
CA GLU A 10 -0.61 -11.67 -11.34
C GLU A 10 -1.75 -10.64 -11.16
N GLU A 11 -2.81 -10.74 -11.95
CA GLU A 11 -4.00 -9.89 -11.78
C GLU A 11 -4.64 -10.05 -10.40
N LYS A 12 -4.70 -11.28 -9.88
CA LYS A 12 -5.26 -11.55 -8.55
C LYS A 12 -4.43 -10.89 -7.45
N LYS A 13 -3.10 -10.97 -7.54
CA LYS A 13 -2.18 -10.25 -6.64
C LYS A 13 -2.34 -8.74 -6.74
N LEU A 14 -2.54 -8.20 -7.95
CA LEU A 14 -2.76 -6.77 -8.16
C LEU A 14 -4.06 -6.30 -7.51
N ARG A 15 -5.16 -7.03 -7.70
CA ARG A 15 -6.44 -6.74 -7.05
C ARG A 15 -6.33 -6.80 -5.53
N GLN A 16 -5.63 -7.80 -4.99
CA GLN A 16 -5.38 -7.91 -3.55
C GLN A 16 -4.58 -6.71 -3.02
N LEU A 17 -3.52 -6.30 -3.71
CA LEU A 17 -2.72 -5.14 -3.31
C LEU A 17 -3.55 -3.85 -3.34
N GLN A 18 -4.32 -3.62 -4.40
CA GLN A 18 -5.19 -2.45 -4.51
C GLN A 18 -6.22 -2.39 -3.38
N LEU A 19 -6.81 -3.52 -3.02
CA LEU A 19 -7.74 -3.61 -1.90
C LEU A 19 -7.06 -3.22 -0.58
N VAL A 20 -5.91 -3.82 -0.26
CA VAL A 20 -5.20 -3.55 1.00
C VAL A 20 -4.76 -2.10 1.10
N VAL A 21 -4.23 -1.52 0.01
CA VAL A 21 -3.85 -0.10 -0.01
C VAL A 21 -5.08 0.78 0.24
N SER A 22 -6.19 0.51 -0.46
CA SER A 22 -7.41 1.31 -0.33
C SER A 22 -7.99 1.24 1.09
N LEU A 23 -8.00 0.05 1.69
CA LEU A 23 -8.42 -0.16 3.07
C LEU A 23 -7.50 0.59 4.04
N THR A 24 -6.18 0.46 3.88
CA THR A 24 -5.20 1.14 4.74
C THR A 24 -5.39 2.67 4.70
N MET A 25 -5.53 3.23 3.51
CA MET A 25 -5.77 4.67 3.34
C MET A 25 -7.09 5.11 3.98
N SER A 26 -8.16 4.31 3.80
CA SER A 26 -9.47 4.60 4.37
C SER A 26 -9.44 4.56 5.90
N THR A 27 -8.78 3.55 6.49
CA THR A 27 -8.62 3.44 7.94
C THR A 27 -7.86 4.64 8.51
N ILE A 28 -6.68 4.97 7.96
CA ILE A 28 -5.90 6.13 8.42
C ILE A 28 -6.71 7.43 8.32
N SER A 29 -7.56 7.56 7.30
CA SER A 29 -8.39 8.76 7.09
C SER A 29 -9.53 8.88 8.10
N GLN A 30 -10.16 7.75 8.46
CA GLN A 30 -11.44 7.74 9.16
C GLN A 30 -11.32 7.51 10.68
N THR A 31 -10.23 6.92 11.16
CA THR A 31 -10.09 6.55 12.57
C THR A 31 -9.19 7.51 13.34
N THR A 32 -9.23 7.39 14.68
CA THR A 32 -8.36 8.11 15.60
C THR A 32 -7.10 7.29 15.87
N LEU A 33 -6.20 7.24 14.88
CA LEU A 33 -4.88 6.65 15.05
C LEU A 33 -3.86 7.70 15.45
N SER A 34 -2.88 7.30 16.24
CA SER A 34 -1.63 8.04 16.39
C SER A 34 -0.79 7.98 15.10
N LEU A 35 0.16 8.91 14.97
CA LEU A 35 1.10 8.91 13.84
C LEU A 35 1.91 7.61 13.77
N GLU A 36 2.27 7.05 14.93
CA GLU A 36 3.02 5.80 15.01
C GLU A 36 2.19 4.62 14.50
N GLU A 37 0.93 4.49 14.91
CA GLU A 37 0.04 3.42 14.43
C GLU A 37 -0.22 3.53 12.93
N ALA A 38 -0.49 4.75 12.44
CA ALA A 38 -0.68 4.97 11.01
C ALA A 38 0.60 4.63 10.21
N SER A 39 1.78 4.97 10.72
CA SER A 39 3.06 4.63 10.09
C SER A 39 3.33 3.12 10.09
N LYS A 40 2.96 2.41 11.17
CA LYS A 40 3.02 0.94 11.23
C LYS A 40 2.12 0.30 10.19
N MET A 41 0.90 0.82 9.99
CA MET A 41 -0.01 0.32 8.95
C MET A 41 0.57 0.52 7.54
N VAL A 42 1.16 1.69 7.24
CA VAL A 42 1.83 1.92 5.95
C VAL A 42 2.98 0.95 5.74
N THR A 43 3.78 0.71 6.78
CA THR A 43 4.91 -0.24 6.73
C THR A 43 4.43 -1.66 6.48
N ALA A 44 3.40 -2.12 7.20
CA ALA A 44 2.82 -3.45 7.01
C ALA A 44 2.25 -3.63 5.59
N THR A 45 1.59 -2.60 5.04
CA THR A 45 1.08 -2.62 3.66
C THR A 45 2.20 -2.68 2.63
N ARG A 46 3.32 -1.98 2.87
CA ARG A 46 4.52 -2.09 2.04
C ARG A 46 5.10 -3.51 2.08
N GLU A 47 5.27 -4.10 3.27
CA GLU A 47 5.78 -5.47 3.40
C GLU A 47 4.89 -6.48 2.68
N LEU A 48 3.56 -6.35 2.77
CA LEU A 48 2.65 -7.20 2.01
C LEU A 48 2.84 -7.05 0.51
N ALA A 49 2.99 -5.81 0.01
CA ALA A 49 3.22 -5.56 -1.41
C ALA A 49 4.50 -6.25 -1.91
N LEU A 50 5.58 -6.20 -1.12
CA LEU A 50 6.85 -6.86 -1.45
C LEU A 50 6.73 -8.40 -1.42
N ARG A 51 5.91 -8.96 -0.53
CA ARG A 51 5.62 -10.40 -0.53
C ARG A 51 4.82 -10.83 -1.76
N LEU A 52 3.87 -10.00 -2.21
CA LEU A 52 3.08 -10.27 -3.42
C LEU A 52 3.92 -10.11 -4.71
N PHE A 53 4.82 -9.12 -4.72
CA PHE A 53 5.64 -8.74 -5.86
C PHE A 53 7.12 -8.57 -5.47
N PRO A 54 7.84 -9.67 -5.22
CA PRO A 54 9.25 -9.60 -4.86
C PRO A 54 10.07 -8.95 -5.98
N GLY A 55 10.97 -8.01 -5.63
CA GLY A 55 11.79 -7.27 -6.59
C GLY A 55 11.10 -6.09 -7.26
N LYS A 56 9.87 -5.73 -6.83
CA LYS A 56 9.11 -4.56 -7.34
C LYS A 56 9.00 -3.43 -6.30
N GLU A 57 10.00 -3.30 -5.43
CA GLU A 57 10.06 -2.28 -4.37
C GLU A 57 9.92 -0.87 -4.93
N LEU A 58 10.71 -0.56 -5.96
CA LEU A 58 10.71 0.75 -6.59
C LEU A 58 9.34 1.11 -7.18
N ALA A 59 8.63 0.15 -7.75
CA ALA A 59 7.29 0.39 -8.30
C ALA A 59 6.29 0.74 -7.19
N PHE A 60 6.35 0.04 -6.05
CA PHE A 60 5.53 0.40 -4.89
C PHE A 60 5.86 1.80 -4.38
N ASP A 61 7.15 2.10 -4.24
CA ASP A 61 7.64 3.38 -3.71
C ASP A 61 7.28 4.54 -4.65
N LEU A 62 7.24 4.33 -5.97
CA LEU A 62 6.80 5.37 -6.92
C LEU A 62 5.28 5.58 -6.94
N ILE A 63 4.49 4.52 -6.78
CA ILE A 63 3.02 4.58 -6.96
C ILE A 63 2.28 4.91 -5.65
N TYR A 64 2.69 4.31 -4.54
CA TYR A 64 1.92 4.31 -3.30
C TYR A 64 2.55 5.14 -2.18
N GLN A 65 3.88 5.19 -2.07
CA GLN A 65 4.55 5.98 -1.04
C GLN A 65 4.16 7.48 -1.07
N PRO A 66 4.03 8.15 -2.23
CA PRO A 66 3.63 9.56 -2.27
C PRO A 66 2.19 9.75 -1.75
N ARG A 67 1.31 8.77 -2.00
CA ARG A 67 -0.09 8.80 -1.55
C ARG A 67 -0.18 8.66 -0.03
N PHE A 68 0.56 7.72 0.55
CA PHE A 68 0.62 7.56 2.00
C PHE A 68 1.27 8.77 2.68
N ARG A 69 2.37 9.30 2.12
CA ARG A 69 3.03 10.49 2.66
C ARG A 69 2.08 11.69 2.69
N ARG A 70 1.34 11.93 1.60
CA ARG A 70 0.35 13.01 1.54
C ARG A 70 -0.76 12.81 2.57
N LEU A 71 -1.31 11.61 2.67
CA LEU A 71 -2.34 11.26 3.64
C LEU A 71 -1.88 11.50 5.09
N LEU A 72 -0.67 11.05 5.44
CA LEU A 72 -0.11 11.26 6.77
C LEU A 72 0.13 12.75 7.05
N ALA A 73 0.69 13.49 6.09
CA ALA A 73 0.94 14.91 6.26
C ALA A 73 -0.37 15.70 6.48
N GLU A 74 -1.41 15.40 5.72
CA GLU A 74 -2.73 16.03 5.85
C GLU A 74 -3.40 15.65 7.19
N ARG A 75 -3.39 14.35 7.55
CA ARG A 75 -4.08 13.85 8.75
C ARG A 75 -3.44 14.29 10.06
N PHE A 76 -2.12 14.40 10.08
CA PHE A 76 -1.31 14.72 11.27
C PHE A 76 -0.71 16.12 11.26
N ARG A 77 -1.04 16.96 10.26
CA ARG A 77 -0.56 18.35 10.13
C ARG A 77 0.96 18.45 10.17
N LEU A 78 1.63 17.53 9.48
CA LEU A 78 3.08 17.55 9.31
C LEU A 78 3.38 18.55 8.19
N HIS A 79 3.70 19.79 8.57
CA HIS A 79 4.06 20.89 7.67
C HIS A 79 5.55 21.21 7.80
#